data_AF-A0A7J3J9W1-F1
#
_entry.id   AF-A0A7J3J9W1-F1
#
_cell.length_a   1.000
_cell.length_b   1.000
_cell.length_c   1.000
_cell.angle_alpha   90.00
_cell.angle_beta   90.00
_cell.angle_gamma   90.00
#
_symmetry.space_group_name_H-M   'P 1'
#
loop_
_entity.id
_entity.type
_entity.pdbx_description
1 polymer ?
#
loop_
_entity_poly.entity_id
_entity_poly.type
_entity_poly.pdbx_seq_one_letter_code
_entity_poly.pdbx_strand_id
1 'polypeptide(L)' 'MVWQLRKCVKCSAYTLNKDICPVCGGAVKVPHPAKFSPDDKYLKYRMAAKRSQEQ' A
#
# COMPACT_ATOMS: atom_id res chain seq x y z
N MET A 1 -15.73 5.97 3.13
CA MET A 1 -14.55 5.68 2.28
C MET A 1 -13.36 6.42 2.86
N VAL A 2 -12.52 5.77 3.66
CA VAL A 2 -11.62 6.46 4.61
C VAL A 2 -10.29 6.91 3.96
N TRP A 3 -9.98 6.44 2.75
CA TRP A 3 -8.66 6.62 2.13
C TRP A 3 -8.83 7.07 0.67
N GLN A 4 -8.92 8.38 0.45
CA GLN A 4 -9.08 8.97 -0.88
C GLN A 4 -7.74 9.29 -1.54
N LEU A 5 -6.72 9.63 -0.74
CA LEU A 5 -5.40 9.97 -1.24
C LEU A 5 -4.69 8.72 -1.76
N ARG A 6 -4.17 8.80 -2.98
CA ARG A 6 -3.33 7.77 -3.58
C ARG A 6 -1.98 8.33 -4.02
N LYS A 7 -0.97 7.47 -4.12
CA LYS A 7 0.38 7.82 -4.57
C LYS A 7 0.83 6.90 -5.69
N CYS A 8 1.35 7.48 -6.76
CA CYS A 8 1.87 6.72 -7.89
C CYS A 8 3.13 5.96 -7.49
N VAL A 9 3.25 4.70 -7.92
CA VAL A 9 4.44 3.88 -7.67
C VAL A 9 5.63 4.31 -8.55
N LYS A 10 5.38 4.86 -9.75
CA LYS A 10 6.42 5.26 -10.71
C LYS A 10 6.95 6.67 -10.45
N CYS A 11 6.07 7.69 -10.51
CA CYS A 11 6.49 9.09 -10.42
C CYS A 11 6.35 9.70 -9.02
N SER A 12 5.86 8.93 -8.03
CA SER A 12 5.64 9.38 -6.65
C SER A 12 4.64 10.54 -6.45
N ALA A 13 3.99 11.03 -7.52
CA ALA A 13 2.96 12.06 -7.44
C ALA A 13 1.72 11.56 -6.69
N TYR A 14 1.09 12.46 -5.93
CA TYR A 14 -0.18 12.20 -5.27
C TYR A 14 -1.34 12.46 -6.22
N THR A 15 -2.40 11.67 -6.08
CA THR A 15 -3.62 11.81 -6.88
C THR A 15 -4.84 11.31 -6.10
N LEU A 16 -6.02 11.81 -6.48
CA LEU A 16 -7.31 11.29 -6.02
C LEU A 16 -7.89 10.26 -6.99
N ASN A 17 -7.30 10.09 -8.18
CA ASN A 17 -7.69 9.06 -9.13
C ASN A 17 -7.37 7.68 -8.56
N LYS A 18 -8.33 6.76 -8.70
CA LYS A 18 -8.27 5.44 -8.06
C LYS A 18 -7.54 4.41 -8.90
N ASP A 19 -7.58 4.58 -10.22
CA ASP A 19 -7.14 3.57 -11.17
C ASP A 19 -5.72 3.86 -11.68
N ILE A 20 -5.49 5.09 -12.17
CA ILE A 20 -4.28 5.42 -12.93
C ILE A 20 -3.74 6.79 -12.52
N CYS A 21 -2.40 6.92 -12.49
CA CYS A 21 -1.75 8.20 -12.30
C CYS A 21 -1.97 9.12 -13.53
N PRO A 22 -2.53 10.33 -13.37
CA PRO A 22 -2.78 11.24 -14.49
C PRO A 22 -1.51 11.79 -15.14
N VAL A 23 -0.35 11.68 -14.47
CA VAL A 23 0.92 12.25 -14.96
C VAL A 23 1.72 11.24 -15.80
N CYS A 24 1.77 9.98 -15.37
CA CYS A 24 2.65 8.97 -15.99
C CYS A 24 1.96 7.67 -16.39
N GLY A 25 0.65 7.54 -16.17
CA GLY A 25 -0.09 6.30 -16.46
C GLY A 25 0.24 5.13 -15.54
N GLY A 26 1.06 5.32 -14.50
CA GLY A 26 1.48 4.27 -13.58
C GLY A 26 0.39 3.84 -12.59
N ALA A 27 0.51 2.62 -12.07
CA ALA A 27 -0.34 2.12 -11.00
C ALA A 27 -0.23 2.99 -9.74
N VAL A 28 -1.35 3.13 -9.04
CA VAL A 28 -1.47 3.98 -7.86
C VAL A 28 -1.77 3.14 -6.63
N LYS A 29 -1.07 3.40 -5.52
CA LYS A 29 -1.26 2.72 -4.24
C LYS A 29 -1.76 3.66 -3.17
N VAL A 30 -2.33 3.09 -2.12
CA VAL A 30 -2.68 3.83 -0.91
C VAL A 30 -1.37 4.18 -0.16
N PRO A 31 -1.10 5.47 0.13
CA PRO A 31 0.18 5.89 0.73
C PRO A 31 0.22 5.68 2.24
N HIS A 32 -0.92 5.70 2.90
CA HIS A 32 -0.99 5.51 4.34
C HIS A 32 -0.68 4.04 4.71
N PRO A 33 0.05 3.82 5.82
CA PRO A 33 0.37 2.47 6.29
C PRO A 33 -0.86 1.78 6.88
N ALA A 34 -0.82 0.44 6.95
CA ALA A 34 -1.83 -0.32 7.69
C ALA A 34 -1.84 0.08 9.18
N LYS A 35 -3.01 0.04 9.81
CA LYS A 35 -3.15 0.34 11.25
C LYS A 35 -2.30 -0.63 12.07
N PHE A 36 -1.55 -0.10 13.04
CA PHE A 36 -0.77 -0.89 13.98
C PHE A 36 -1.61 -1.26 15.21
N SER A 37 -1.47 -2.49 15.70
CA SER A 37 -2.07 -2.97 16.95
C SER A 37 -0.99 -3.69 17.77
N PRO A 38 -0.82 -3.39 19.06
CA PRO A 38 0.14 -4.11 19.92
C PRO A 38 -0.17 -5.60 20.07
N ASP A 39 -1.45 -5.98 20.05
CA ASP A 39 -1.91 -7.38 20.25
C ASP A 39 -1.86 -8.24 18.97
N ASP A 40 -1.36 -7.71 17.84
CA ASP A 40 -1.43 -8.26 16.47
C ASP A 40 -1.59 -9.80 16.36
N LYS A 41 -2.84 -10.29 16.39
CA LYS A 41 -3.16 -11.74 16.40
C LYS A 41 -2.59 -12.49 15.19
N TYR A 42 -2.38 -11.80 14.08
CA TYR A 42 -1.92 -12.39 12.81
C TYR A 42 -0.42 -12.24 12.56
N LEU A 43 0.36 -11.78 13.55
CA LEU A 43 1.79 -11.50 13.40
C LEU A 43 2.55 -12.72 12.88
N LYS A 44 2.28 -13.90 13.44
CA LYS A 44 2.93 -15.17 13.07
C LYS A 44 2.76 -15.46 11.57
N TYR A 45 1.54 -15.35 11.06
CA TYR A 45 1.23 -15.59 9.64
C TYR A 45 1.87 -14.54 8.74
N ARG A 46 1.83 -13.27 9.14
CA ARG A 46 2.41 -12.17 8.37
C ARG A 46 3.93 -12.29 8.25
N MET A 47 4.60 -12.75 9.30
CA MET A 47 6.05 -13.02 9.28
C MET A 47 6.41 -14.24 8.45
N ALA A 48 5.63 -15.32 8.54
CA ALA A 48 5.83 -16.51 7.70
C ALA A 48 5.68 -16.17 6.20
N ALA A 49 4.64 -15.41 5.84
CA ALA A 49 4.42 -14.97 4.45
C ALA A 49 5.58 -14.11 3.93
N LYS A 50 6.09 -13.16 4.71
CA LYS A 50 7.27 -12.37 4.33
C LYS A 50 8.48 -13.24 4.04
N ARG A 51 8.82 -14.16 4.96
CA ARG A 51 9.95 -15.09 4.82
C ARG A 51 9.85 -15.95 3.55
N SER A 52 8.65 -16.42 3.19
CA SER A 52 8.45 -17.20 1.97
C SER A 52 8.63 -16.41 0.66
N GLN A 53 8.49 -15.08 0.70
CA GLN A 53 8.65 -14.22 -0.47
C GLN A 53 10.11 -13.76 -0.66
N GLU A 54 10.94 -13.94 0.37
CA GLU A 54 12.35 -13.56 0.40
C GLU A 54 13.29 -14.72 -0.01
N GLN A 55 12.77 -15.95 -0.15
CA GLN A 55 13.47 -17.12 -0.70
C GLN A 55 13.32 -17.18 -2.22
#